data_AF-A0A0C1YDL0-F1
#
_entry.id   AF-A0A0C1YDL0-F1
#
_cell.length_a   1.000
_cell.length_b   1.000
_cell.length_c   1.000
_cell.angle_alpha   90.00
_cell.angle_beta   90.00
_cell.angle_gamma   90.00
#
_symmetry.space_group_name_H-M   'P 1'
#
loop_
_entity.id
_entity.type
_entity.pdbx_description
1 polymer ?
#
loop_
_entity_poly.entity_id
_entity_poly.type
_entity_poly.pdbx_seq_one_letter_code
_entity_poly.pdbx_strand_id
1 'polypeptide(L)'
;LVGADASTAALMILLHADDLPFQLTCRDLIAEAVGLGLCSPIHGAYAADHCAVALGQPQAYGTKYSPLGRPHPILDPEGVDARRQAIGLRTMAAEQQALREIRLRHLTRASA
;
A
#
# COMPACT_ATOMS: atom_id res chain seq x y z
N LEU A 1 -5.53 21.14 8.97
CA LEU A 1 -4.85 20.03 8.29
C LEU A 1 -4.06 19.26 9.33
N VAL A 2 -4.27 17.95 9.47
CA VAL A 2 -3.55 17.10 10.44
C VAL A 2 -2.10 16.80 10.02
N GLY A 3 -1.72 17.16 8.78
CA GLY A 3 -0.34 17.11 8.29
C GLY A 3 0.14 15.72 7.86
N ALA A 4 1.33 15.65 7.26
CA ALA A 4 1.94 14.41 6.76
C ALA A 4 2.13 13.36 7.87
N ASP A 5 2.57 13.78 9.05
CA ASP A 5 2.86 12.89 10.18
C ASP A 5 1.59 12.17 10.68
N ALA A 6 0.48 12.89 10.81
CA ALA A 6 -0.78 12.28 11.21
C ALA A 6 -1.33 11.34 10.13
N SER A 7 -1.13 11.68 8.85
CA SER A 7 -1.50 10.81 7.73
C SER A 7 -0.72 9.49 7.77
N THR A 8 0.59 9.56 8.06
CA THR A 8 1.42 8.36 8.26
C THR A 8 0.99 7.58 9.51
N ALA A 9 0.72 8.25 10.63
CA ALA A 9 0.27 7.61 11.85
C ALA A 9 -1.06 6.85 11.66
N ALA A 10 -2.03 7.45 10.97
CA ALA A 10 -3.31 6.81 10.65
C ALA A 10 -3.13 5.54 9.81
N LEU A 11 -2.26 5.59 8.79
CA LEU A 11 -1.92 4.41 8.01
C LEU A 11 -1.25 3.32 8.87
N MET A 12 -0.30 3.71 9.73
CA MET A 12 0.41 2.75 10.59
C MET A 12 -0.53 2.08 11.59
N ILE A 13 -1.50 2.81 12.16
CA ILE A 13 -2.54 2.24 13.03
C ILE A 13 -3.34 1.17 12.27
N LEU A 14 -3.79 1.48 11.05
CA LEU A 14 -4.53 0.53 10.22
C LEU A 14 -3.69 -0.73 9.93
N LEU A 15 -2.43 -0.55 9.49
CA LEU A 15 -1.57 -1.67 9.07
C LEU A 15 -1.17 -2.63 10.20
N HIS A 16 -1.28 -2.20 11.47
CA HIS A 16 -0.91 -2.98 12.65
C HIS A 16 -2.10 -3.31 13.56
N ALA A 17 -3.33 -2.98 13.15
CA ALA A 17 -4.51 -3.39 13.88
C ALA A 17 -4.79 -4.88 13.66
N ASP A 18 -5.22 -5.58 14.70
CA ASP A 18 -5.51 -7.03 14.64
C ASP A 18 -6.98 -7.35 14.25
N ASP A 19 -7.86 -6.34 14.23
CA ASP A 19 -9.30 -6.49 13.96
C ASP A 19 -9.69 -5.94 12.58
N LEU A 20 -10.20 -6.82 11.71
CA LEU A 20 -10.58 -6.46 10.33
C LEU A 20 -11.72 -5.41 10.28
N PRO A 21 -12.83 -5.52 11.04
CA PRO A 21 -13.83 -4.45 11.13
C PRO A 21 -13.24 -3.06 11.46
N PHE A 22 -12.30 -2.99 12.40
CA PHE A 22 -11.59 -1.74 12.70
C PHE A 22 -10.72 -1.27 11.53
N GLN A 23 -9.95 -2.17 10.88
CA GLN A 23 -9.18 -1.82 9.69
C GLN A 23 -10.05 -1.24 8.57
N LEU A 24 -11.24 -1.83 8.33
CA LEU A 24 -12.19 -1.35 7.33
C LEU A 24 -12.73 0.04 7.68
N THR A 25 -13.01 0.28 8.96
CA THR A 25 -13.42 1.62 9.44
C THR A 25 -12.30 2.64 9.20
N CYS A 26 -11.06 2.31 9.55
CA CYS A 26 -9.91 3.18 9.30
C CYS A 26 -9.68 3.42 7.80
N ARG A 27 -9.86 2.40 6.96
CA ARG A 27 -9.75 2.53 5.50
C ARG A 27 -10.73 3.57 4.98
N ASP A 28 -11.99 3.50 5.42
CA ASP A 28 -13.04 4.39 4.94
C ASP A 28 -12.80 5.84 5.39
N LEU A 29 -12.35 6.03 6.64
CA LEU A 29 -11.94 7.35 7.15
C LEU A 29 -10.73 7.92 6.40
N ILE A 30 -9.74 7.08 6.08
CA ILE A 30 -8.57 7.48 5.27
C ILE A 30 -9.02 7.85 3.86
N ALA A 31 -9.91 7.09 3.25
CA ALA A 31 -10.43 7.35 1.91
C ALA A 31 -11.19 8.69 1.85
N GLU A 32 -12.04 8.98 2.83
CA GLU A 32 -12.71 10.28 2.97
C GLU A 32 -11.69 11.42 3.11
N ALA A 33 -10.70 11.26 3.99
CA ALA A 33 -9.67 12.27 4.19
C ALA A 33 -8.82 12.53 2.94
N VAL A 34 -8.56 11.50 2.12
CA VAL A 34 -7.92 11.67 0.79
C VAL A 34 -8.81 12.48 -0.14
N GLY A 35 -10.12 12.19 -0.20
CA GLY A 35 -11.08 12.95 -1.00
C GLY A 35 -11.16 14.43 -0.62
N LEU A 36 -10.91 14.75 0.66
CA LEU A 36 -10.84 16.12 1.18
C LEU A 36 -9.44 16.76 1.06
N GLY A 37 -8.44 16.06 0.51
CA GLY A 37 -7.06 16.56 0.43
C GLY A 37 -6.34 16.68 1.79
N LEU A 38 -6.85 16.01 2.82
CA LEU A 38 -6.31 16.02 4.19
C LEU A 38 -5.32 14.88 4.44
N CYS A 39 -5.26 13.89 3.55
CA CYS A 39 -4.46 12.69 3.65
C CYS A 39 -3.77 12.39 2.32
N SER A 40 -2.59 11.75 2.37
CA SER A 40 -1.86 11.37 1.17
C SER A 40 -2.64 10.32 0.36
N PRO A 41 -2.83 10.51 -0.96
CA PRO A 41 -3.49 9.49 -1.80
C PRO A 41 -2.68 8.18 -1.85
N ILE A 42 -1.36 8.25 -1.64
CA ILE A 42 -0.53 7.05 -1.49
C ILE A 42 -0.94 6.26 -0.24
N HIS A 43 -1.16 6.93 0.90
CA HIS A 43 -1.63 6.23 2.11
C HIS A 43 -3.01 5.60 1.90
N GLY A 44 -3.90 6.29 1.16
CA GLY A 44 -5.18 5.71 0.73
C GLY A 44 -5.03 4.42 -0.08
N ALA A 45 -4.09 4.39 -1.04
CA ALA A 45 -3.81 3.18 -1.83
C ALA A 45 -3.31 2.01 -0.98
N TYR A 46 -2.41 2.27 -0.02
CA TYR A 46 -1.91 1.22 0.89
C TYR A 46 -3.02 0.69 1.82
N ALA A 47 -3.86 1.58 2.36
CA ALA A 47 -4.99 1.19 3.20
C ALA A 47 -6.01 0.33 2.43
N ALA A 48 -6.36 0.75 1.21
CA ALA A 48 -7.30 0.05 0.35
C ALA A 48 -6.80 -1.36 -0.01
N ASP A 49 -5.57 -1.48 -0.50
CA ASP A 49 -5.00 -2.76 -0.91
C ASP A 49 -4.76 -3.70 0.29
N HIS A 50 -4.39 -3.18 1.46
CA HIS A 50 -4.26 -3.99 2.67
C HIS A 50 -5.58 -4.67 3.04
N CYS A 51 -6.66 -3.90 3.08
CA CYS A 51 -7.99 -4.42 3.38
C CYS A 51 -8.50 -5.36 2.28
N ALA A 52 -8.24 -5.06 1.00
CA ALA A 52 -8.61 -5.92 -0.12
C ALA A 52 -7.97 -7.30 0.02
N VAL A 53 -6.66 -7.37 0.30
CA VAL A 53 -5.97 -8.65 0.53
C VAL A 53 -6.51 -9.39 1.74
N ALA A 54 -6.78 -8.68 2.86
CA ALA A 54 -7.38 -9.29 4.05
C ALA A 54 -8.78 -9.89 3.77
N LEU A 55 -9.53 -9.31 2.84
CA LEU A 55 -10.84 -9.79 2.36
C LEU A 55 -10.74 -10.85 1.24
N GLY A 56 -9.54 -11.24 0.82
CA GLY A 56 -9.36 -12.16 -0.31
C GLY A 56 -9.72 -11.55 -1.68
N GLN A 57 -9.75 -10.22 -1.77
CA GLN A 57 -10.10 -9.46 -2.97
C GLN A 57 -8.84 -9.01 -3.73
N PRO A 58 -8.96 -8.79 -5.06
CA PRO A 58 -7.87 -8.23 -5.84
C PRO A 58 -7.60 -6.77 -5.47
N GLN A 59 -6.33 -6.39 -5.53
CA GLN A 59 -5.81 -5.06 -5.21
C GLN A 59 -6.08 -4.04 -6.32
N ALA A 60 -6.28 -2.78 -5.97
CA ALA A 60 -6.42 -1.71 -6.96
C ALA A 60 -5.04 -1.18 -7.41
N TYR A 61 -4.08 -1.09 -6.50
CA TYR A 61 -2.77 -0.47 -6.74
C TYR A 61 -1.58 -1.43 -6.65
N GLY A 62 -1.77 -2.66 -6.14
CA GLY A 62 -0.72 -3.68 -6.08
C GLY A 62 0.37 -3.40 -5.03
N THR A 63 0.03 -2.79 -3.90
CA THR A 63 1.00 -2.42 -2.85
C THR A 63 1.38 -3.56 -1.90
N LYS A 64 0.59 -4.64 -1.83
CA LYS A 64 0.86 -5.82 -1.01
C LYS A 64 1.50 -6.93 -1.83
N TYR A 65 2.50 -7.56 -1.21
CA TYR A 65 3.28 -8.66 -1.76
C TYR A 65 3.26 -9.84 -0.79
N SER A 66 3.24 -11.04 -1.37
CA SER A 66 3.45 -12.29 -0.64
C SER A 66 4.88 -12.38 -0.07
N PRO A 67 5.15 -13.28 0.89
CA PRO A 67 6.51 -13.51 1.41
C PRO A 67 7.54 -13.86 0.31
N LEU A 68 7.10 -14.50 -0.77
CA LEU A 68 7.93 -14.84 -1.93
C LEU A 68 8.32 -13.60 -2.78
N GLY A 69 7.72 -12.43 -2.51
CA GLY A 69 7.94 -11.20 -3.26
C GLY A 69 7.10 -11.08 -4.53
N ARG A 70 6.01 -11.84 -4.64
CA ARG A 70 5.03 -11.70 -5.73
C ARG A 70 3.86 -10.83 -5.27
N PRO A 71 3.36 -9.88 -6.08
CA PRO A 71 2.16 -9.13 -5.70
C PRO A 71 0.97 -10.07 -5.55
N HIS A 72 0.07 -9.76 -4.60
CA HIS A 72 -1.24 -10.41 -4.57
C HIS A 72 -2.06 -10.04 -5.84
N PRO A 73 -3.14 -10.78 -6.19
CA PRO A 73 -3.95 -10.48 -7.37
C PRO A 73 -4.31 -9.00 -7.50
N ILE A 74 -4.30 -8.49 -8.73
CA ILE A 74 -4.57 -7.07 -9.05
C ILE A 74 -5.84 -7.04 -9.91
N LEU A 75 -6.76 -6.12 -9.59
CA LEU A 75 -8.10 -6.05 -10.20
C LEU A 75 -8.03 -5.81 -11.71
N ASP A 76 -7.13 -4.93 -12.12
CA ASP A 76 -6.86 -4.60 -13.52
C ASP A 76 -5.35 -4.40 -13.66
N PRO A 77 -4.60 -5.46 -14.06
CA PRO A 77 -3.15 -5.40 -14.21
C PRO A 77 -2.70 -4.47 -15.35
N GLU A 78 -3.52 -4.25 -16.37
CA GLU A 78 -3.15 -3.42 -17.53
C GLU A 78 -3.24 -1.93 -17.19
N GLY A 79 -4.26 -1.51 -16.44
CA GLY A 79 -4.43 -0.12 -16.00
C GLY A 79 -3.76 0.22 -14.66
N VAL A 80 -3.12 -0.74 -13.98
CA VAL A 80 -2.54 -0.51 -12.64
C VAL A 80 -1.48 0.59 -12.63
N ASP A 81 -0.63 0.65 -13.64
CA ASP A 81 0.46 1.63 -13.68
C ASP A 81 -0.06 3.04 -13.90
N ALA A 82 -1.11 3.21 -14.71
CA ALA A 82 -1.78 4.51 -14.87
C ALA A 82 -2.38 4.99 -13.53
N ARG A 83 -3.05 4.09 -12.78
CA ARG A 83 -3.59 4.40 -11.45
C ARG A 83 -2.48 4.76 -10.46
N ARG A 84 -1.39 4.00 -10.46
CA ARG A 84 -0.23 4.23 -9.58
C ARG A 84 0.41 5.59 -9.86
N GLN A 85 0.69 5.89 -11.12
CA GLN A 85 1.29 7.16 -11.52
C GLN A 85 0.41 8.36 -11.18
N ALA A 86 -0.91 8.25 -11.34
CA ALA A 86 -1.85 9.33 -11.03
C ALA A 86 -1.78 9.81 -9.57
N ILE A 87 -1.33 8.95 -8.65
CA ILE A 87 -1.19 9.27 -7.22
C ILE A 87 0.28 9.38 -6.77
N GLY A 88 1.23 9.34 -7.70
CA GLY A 88 2.67 9.46 -7.40
C GLY A 88 3.37 8.15 -6.99
N LEU A 89 2.74 6.99 -7.17
CA LEU A 89 3.43 5.70 -7.05
C LEU A 89 4.25 5.40 -8.30
N ARG A 90 5.38 4.71 -8.11
CA ARG A 90 6.18 4.11 -9.20
C ARG A 90 5.40 3.04 -9.92
N THR A 91 5.75 2.69 -11.15
CA THR A 91 5.17 1.52 -11.85
C THR A 91 5.43 0.22 -11.09
N MET A 92 4.63 -0.83 -11.34
CA MET A 92 4.79 -2.15 -10.74
C MET A 92 6.17 -2.75 -11.03
N ALA A 93 6.67 -2.57 -12.26
CA ALA A 93 8.00 -3.04 -12.65
C ALA A 93 9.12 -2.32 -11.87
N ALA A 94 9.05 -0.99 -11.73
CA ALA A 94 10.02 -0.20 -10.97
C ALA A 94 9.96 -0.53 -9.46
N GLU A 95 8.76 -0.77 -8.92
CA GLU A 95 8.57 -1.20 -7.54
C GLU A 95 9.22 -2.57 -7.27
N GLN A 96 8.97 -3.56 -8.14
CA GLN A 96 9.58 -4.88 -8.03
C GLN A 96 11.10 -4.85 -8.12
N GLN A 97 11.64 -4.02 -9.01
CA GLN A 97 13.09 -3.84 -9.11
C GLN A 97 13.67 -3.26 -7.80
N ALA A 98 13.03 -2.25 -7.22
CA ALA A 98 13.47 -1.66 -5.96
C ALA A 98 13.38 -2.66 -4.79
N LEU A 99 12.29 -3.43 -4.70
CA LEU A 99 12.14 -4.47 -3.68
C LEU A 99 13.22 -5.56 -3.80
N ARG A 100 13.58 -5.94 -5.03
CA ARG A 100 14.67 -6.89 -5.31
C ARG A 100 16.01 -6.34 -4.84
N GLU A 101 16.31 -5.08 -5.12
CA GLU A 101 17.56 -4.44 -4.68
C GLU A 101 17.67 -4.35 -3.15
N ILE A 102 16.59 -3.96 -2.48
CA ILE A 102 16.52 -3.93 -1.00
C ILE A 102 16.79 -5.33 -0.43
N ARG A 103 16.13 -6.36 -0.98
CA ARG A 103 16.33 -7.76 -0.56
C ARG A 103 17.80 -8.20 -0.72
N LEU A 104 18.43 -7.88 -1.84
CA LEU A 104 19.84 -8.20 -2.08
C LEU A 104 20.77 -7.51 -1.08
N ARG A 105 20.52 -6.24 -0.75
CA ARG A 105 21.30 -5.49 0.26
C ARG A 105 21.18 -6.07 1.67
N HIS A 106 20.00 -6.58 2.04
CA HIS A 106 19.83 -7.23 3.34
C HIS A 106 20.56 -8.57 3.42
N LEU A 107 20.56 -9.35 2.33
CA LEU A 107 21.28 -10.63 2.28
C LEU A 107 22.79 -10.43 2.40
N THR A 108 23.36 -9.46 1.69
CA THR A 108 24.81 -9.20 1.74
C THR A 108 25.28 -8.67 3.09
N ARG A 109 24.45 -7.91 3.81
CA ARG A 109 24.73 -7.46 5.19
C ARG A 109 24.60 -8.57 6.23
N ALA A 110 23.71 -9.54 6.03
CA ALA A 110 23.55 -10.66 6.96
C ALA A 110 24.66 -11.72 6.82
N SER A 111 25.37 -11.72 5.69
CA SER A 111 26.48 -12.63 5.39
C SER A 111 27.88 -12.04 5.68
N ALA A 112 27.95 -10.80 6.17
CA ALA A 112 29.18 -10.08 6.51
C ALA A 112 29.30 -9.89 8.02
#